data_AF-A0AAP0ZMT4-F1
#
_entry.id   AF-A0AAP0ZMT4-F1
#
_cell.length_a   1.000
_cell.length_b   1.000
_cell.length_c   1.000
_cell.angle_alpha   90.00
_cell.angle_beta   90.00
_cell.angle_gamma   90.00
#
_symmetry.space_group_name_H-M   'P 1'
#
loop_
_entity.id
_entity.type
_entity.pdbx_description
1 polymer ?
#
loop_
_entity_poly.entity_id
_entity_poly.type
_entity_poly.pdbx_seq_one_letter_code
_entity_poly.pdbx_strand_id
1 'polypeptide(L)'
;MRSTGKTLTKVLPSRTAKDIGKALVPALDTDVVLCSDNASAYRTLAKAMEIELRCVPANPKKKRKGEVYHIQNVNAYDNRLKGWMFRFRGVATKNLPNYLGWHRYLDVPKNRPTPRKFLTGALGD
;
A
#
# COMPACT_ATOMS: atom_id res chain seq x y z
N MET A 1 -4.26 0.00 19.16
CA MET A 1 -5.15 0.68 18.19
C MET A 1 -4.40 0.74 16.86
N ARG A 2 -4.82 0.01 15.81
CA ARG A 2 -4.10 0.00 14.52
C ARG A 2 -4.37 1.34 13.82
N SER A 3 -3.34 2.05 13.34
CA SER A 3 -3.57 3.36 12.73
C SER A 3 -4.45 3.21 11.48
N THR A 4 -5.59 3.90 11.50
CA THR A 4 -6.51 4.07 10.39
C THR A 4 -5.92 5.10 9.44
N GLY A 5 -4.94 4.68 8.62
CA GLY A 5 -4.38 5.49 7.55
C GLY A 5 -5.10 5.28 6.21
N LYS A 6 -5.10 6.29 5.35
CA LYS A 6 -5.54 6.14 3.95
C LYS A 6 -4.62 5.12 3.25
N THR A 7 -5.20 4.15 2.55
CA THR A 7 -4.43 3.13 1.81
C THR A 7 -4.57 3.33 0.31
N LEU A 8 -3.44 3.47 -0.38
CA LEU A 8 -3.38 3.50 -1.84
C LEU A 8 -2.85 2.16 -2.36
N THR A 9 -3.54 1.58 -3.33
CA THR A 9 -3.01 0.47 -4.15
C THR A 9 -3.22 0.76 -5.61
N LYS A 10 -2.22 0.47 -6.44
CA LYS A 10 -2.23 0.75 -7.87
C LYS A 10 -1.48 -0.33 -8.63
N VAL A 11 -1.98 -0.69 -9.81
CA VAL A 11 -1.25 -1.52 -10.76
C VAL A 11 -0.18 -0.64 -11.40
N LEU A 12 1.07 -1.07 -11.34
CA LEU A 12 2.21 -0.35 -11.91
C LEU A 12 2.77 -1.13 -13.10
N PRO A 13 3.21 -0.45 -14.18
CA PRO A 13 3.83 -1.11 -15.33
C PRO A 13 5.22 -1.66 -15.00
N SER A 14 5.93 -1.06 -14.04
CA SER A 14 7.24 -1.53 -13.58
C SER A 14 7.51 -1.13 -12.13
N ARG A 15 8.58 -1.68 -11.55
CA ARG A 15 9.08 -1.32 -10.19
C ARG A 15 10.10 -0.17 -10.21
N THR A 16 10.22 0.56 -11.33
CA THR A 16 11.18 1.67 -11.43
C THR A 16 10.73 2.87 -10.60
N ALA A 17 11.68 3.69 -10.18
CA ALA A 17 11.41 4.95 -9.49
C ALA A 17 10.43 5.84 -10.27
N LYS A 18 10.57 5.92 -11.60
CA LYS A 18 9.70 6.70 -12.47
C LYS A 18 8.24 6.27 -12.36
N ASP A 19 7.95 4.98 -12.48
CA ASP A 19 6.57 4.49 -12.50
C ASP A 19 5.95 4.44 -11.11
N ILE A 20 6.73 4.14 -10.07
CA ILE A 20 6.29 4.28 -8.67
C ILE A 20 5.99 5.75 -8.37
N GLY A 21 6.85 6.67 -8.78
CA GLY A 21 6.70 8.12 -8.55
C GLY A 21 5.39 8.66 -9.10
N LYS A 22 5.02 8.31 -10.35
CA LYS A 22 3.74 8.71 -10.95
C LYS A 22 2.51 8.36 -10.11
N ALA A 23 2.59 7.28 -9.33
CA ALA A 23 1.50 6.84 -8.47
C ALA A 23 1.60 7.40 -7.04
N LEU A 24 2.82 7.44 -6.50
CA LEU A 24 3.07 7.78 -5.10
C LEU A 24 3.06 9.29 -4.87
N VAL A 25 3.77 10.08 -5.71
CA VAL A 25 3.96 11.53 -5.52
C VAL A 25 2.64 12.29 -5.37
N PRO A 26 1.61 12.06 -6.21
CA PRO A 26 0.34 12.79 -6.08
C PRO A 26 -0.44 12.47 -4.79
N ALA A 27 -0.05 11.43 -4.05
CA ALA A 27 -0.69 11.00 -2.81
C ALA A 27 0.09 11.41 -1.55
N LEU A 28 1.24 12.06 -1.71
CA LEU A 28 2.05 12.56 -0.59
C LEU A 28 1.63 13.99 -0.22
N ASP A 29 1.57 14.27 1.08
CA ASP A 29 1.46 15.64 1.60
C ASP A 29 2.83 16.35 1.52
N THR A 30 2.84 17.67 1.74
CA THR A 30 4.03 18.52 1.62
C THR A 30 5.09 18.26 2.69
N ASP A 31 4.72 17.75 3.86
CA ASP A 31 5.62 17.44 4.97
C ASP A 31 5.43 15.98 5.39
N VAL A 32 6.21 15.09 4.79
CA VAL A 32 6.10 13.64 5.00
C VAL A 32 7.48 13.01 5.20
N VAL A 33 7.53 11.97 6.02
CA VAL A 33 8.67 11.05 6.11
C VAL A 33 8.29 9.75 5.42
N LEU A 34 9.02 9.39 4.37
CA LEU A 34 8.81 8.15 3.64
C LEU A 34 9.44 6.98 4.40
N CYS A 35 8.63 5.99 4.78
CA CYS A 35 9.11 4.75 5.40
C CYS A 35 9.07 3.59 4.40
N SER A 36 10.18 2.88 4.18
CA SER A 36 10.24 1.76 3.22
C SER A 36 11.09 0.58 3.70
N ASP A 37 10.99 -0.54 2.99
CA ASP A 37 11.80 -1.75 3.16
C ASP A 37 13.20 -1.67 2.52
N ASN A 38 13.66 -0.46 2.17
CA ASN A 38 14.96 -0.17 1.56
C ASN A 38 15.10 -0.59 0.08
N ALA A 39 14.00 -0.71 -0.68
CA ALA A 39 14.11 -0.87 -2.13
C ALA A 39 14.76 0.37 -2.79
N SER A 40 15.61 0.15 -3.81
CA SER A 40 16.38 1.22 -4.47
C SER A 40 15.52 2.32 -5.09
N ALA A 41 14.36 1.96 -5.63
CA ALA A 41 13.44 2.92 -6.25
C ALA A 41 12.96 4.00 -5.27
N TYR A 42 12.71 3.65 -4.00
CA TYR A 42 12.32 4.62 -2.98
C TYR A 42 13.47 5.56 -2.58
N ARG A 43 14.71 5.07 -2.59
CA ARG A 43 15.90 5.93 -2.39
C ARG A 43 16.04 6.97 -3.51
N THR A 44 15.88 6.54 -4.76
CA THR A 44 15.93 7.43 -5.92
C THR A 44 14.81 8.48 -5.84
N LEU A 45 13.59 8.08 -5.50
CA LEU A 45 12.45 8.99 -5.37
C LEU A 45 12.62 10.00 -4.25
N ALA A 46 12.97 9.53 -3.05
CA ALA A 46 13.18 10.40 -1.90
C ALA A 46 14.25 11.46 -2.17
N LYS A 47 15.36 11.08 -2.81
CA LYS A 47 16.41 12.02 -3.23
C LYS A 47 15.89 13.03 -4.26
N ALA A 48 15.14 12.58 -5.26
CA ALA A 48 14.62 13.46 -6.32
C ALA A 48 13.56 14.46 -5.81
N MET A 49 12.89 14.13 -4.72
CA MET A 49 11.82 14.95 -4.12
C MET A 49 12.25 15.71 -2.86
N GLU A 50 13.51 15.53 -2.43
CA GLU A 50 14.03 16.08 -1.18
C GLU A 50 13.21 15.67 0.07
N ILE A 51 12.67 14.44 0.04
CA ILE A 51 11.89 13.86 1.15
C ILE A 51 12.78 13.00 2.04
N GLU A 52 12.57 13.07 3.35
CA GLU A 52 13.25 12.19 4.30
C GLU A 52 12.84 10.72 4.09
N LEU A 53 13.83 9.83 3.90
CA LEU A 53 13.61 8.39 3.78
C LEU A 53 14.12 7.65 5.01
N ARG A 54 13.20 6.98 5.71
CA ARG A 54 13.49 6.04 6.79
C ARG A 54 13.37 4.60 6.29
N CYS A 55 14.51 3.97 6.09
CA CYS A 55 14.58 2.54 5.75
C CYS A 55 14.45 1.69 7.01
N VAL A 56 13.40 0.87 7.09
CA VAL A 56 13.16 -0.03 8.22
C VAL A 56 13.87 -1.36 7.93
N PRO A 57 14.81 -1.80 8.78
CA PRO A 57 15.51 -3.06 8.57
C PRO A 57 14.55 -4.24 8.72
N ALA A 58 14.67 -5.22 7.82
CA ALA A 58 13.87 -6.45 7.88
C ALA A 58 14.15 -7.26 9.16
N ASN A 59 15.39 -7.23 9.67
CA ASN A 59 15.78 -7.91 10.90
C ASN A 59 15.42 -7.04 12.13
N PRO A 60 14.53 -7.49 13.02
CA PRO A 60 14.17 -6.76 14.23
C PRO A 60 15.36 -6.46 15.15
N LYS A 61 16.38 -7.33 15.16
CA LYS A 61 17.61 -7.15 15.97
C LYS A 61 18.50 -6.01 15.47
N LYS A 62 18.28 -5.53 14.24
CA LYS A 62 18.99 -4.38 13.65
C LYS A 62 18.23 -3.06 13.82
N LYS A 63 17.07 -3.07 14.50
CA LYS A 63 16.34 -1.84 14.81
C LYS A 63 17.12 -1.03 15.85
N ARG A 64 17.24 0.27 15.61
CA ARG A 64 17.83 1.19 16.59
C ARG A 64 16.93 1.28 17.82
N LYS A 65 17.55 1.42 19.00
CA LYS A 65 16.83 1.64 20.26
C LYS A 65 16.09 2.98 20.15
N GLY A 66 14.77 2.99 20.36
CA GLY A 66 13.92 4.18 20.20
C GLY A 66 13.38 4.44 18.80
N GLU A 67 13.55 3.52 17.84
CA GLU A 67 12.98 3.67 16.49
C GLU A 67 11.44 3.64 16.52
N VAL A 68 10.81 4.77 16.17
CA VAL A 68 9.36 4.93 16.10
C VAL A 68 8.76 4.51 14.75
N TYR A 69 9.59 4.43 13.70
CA TYR A 69 9.15 4.12 12.35
C TYR A 69 9.04 2.61 12.11
N HIS A 70 7.90 2.17 11.56
CA HIS A 70 7.69 0.77 11.20
C HIS A 70 6.83 0.62 9.93
N ILE A 71 7.12 -0.43 9.16
CA ILE A 71 6.33 -0.80 7.96
C ILE A 71 5.35 -1.96 8.22
N GLN A 72 5.07 -2.29 9.49
CA GLN A 72 4.22 -3.43 9.82
C GLN A 72 2.78 -3.30 9.30
N ASN A 73 2.23 -2.08 9.24
CA ASN A 73 0.89 -1.85 8.69
C ASN A 73 0.82 -2.18 7.20
N VAL A 74 1.80 -1.71 6.40
CA VAL A 74 1.84 -2.01 4.96
C VAL A 74 2.13 -3.49 4.71
N ASN A 75 3.02 -4.12 5.49
CA ASN A 75 3.29 -5.56 5.38
C ASN A 75 2.06 -6.40 5.74
N ALA A 76 1.33 -6.02 6.79
CA ALA A 76 0.10 -6.69 7.17
C ALA A 76 -0.98 -6.53 6.08
N TYR A 77 -1.09 -5.35 5.46
CA TYR A 77 -2.00 -5.12 4.34
C TYR A 77 -1.62 -5.95 3.10
N ASP A 78 -0.34 -5.97 2.72
CA ASP A 78 0.17 -6.77 1.60
C ASP A 78 -0.09 -8.27 1.80
N ASN A 79 0.13 -8.78 3.02
CA ASN A 79 -0.19 -10.17 3.36
C ASN A 79 -1.69 -10.50 3.21
N ARG A 80 -2.58 -9.59 3.65
CA ARG A 80 -4.04 -9.78 3.48
C ARG A 80 -4.44 -9.76 2.02
N LEU A 81 -3.87 -8.84 1.24
CA LEU A 81 -4.10 -8.75 -0.20
C LEU A 81 -3.67 -10.04 -0.92
N LYS A 82 -2.46 -10.54 -0.64
CA LYS A 82 -1.96 -11.80 -1.21
C LYS A 82 -2.86 -12.98 -0.86
N GLY A 83 -3.24 -13.12 0.41
CA GLY A 83 -4.15 -14.18 0.85
C GLY A 83 -5.53 -14.11 0.20
N TRP A 84 -6.06 -12.90 0.01
CA TRP A 84 -7.33 -12.69 -0.68
C TRP A 84 -7.23 -13.03 -2.18
N MET A 85 -6.16 -12.58 -2.85
CA MET A 85 -5.90 -12.83 -4.27
C MET A 85 -5.71 -14.31 -4.60
N PHE A 86 -5.13 -15.09 -3.69
CA PHE A 86 -4.88 -16.53 -3.88
C PHE A 86 -6.16 -17.32 -4.21
N ARG A 87 -7.31 -16.86 -3.74
CA ARG A 87 -8.61 -17.51 -3.94
C ARG A 87 -9.07 -17.52 -5.40
N PHE A 88 -8.59 -16.59 -6.22
CA PHE A 88 -9.06 -16.40 -7.60
C PHE A 88 -8.28 -17.22 -8.63
N ARG A 89 -7.23 -17.96 -8.22
CA ARG A 89 -6.44 -18.86 -9.09
C ARG A 89 -5.93 -18.21 -10.39
N GLY A 90 -5.64 -16.91 -10.34
CA GLY A 90 -5.23 -16.12 -11.49
C GLY A 90 -6.35 -15.21 -11.99
N VAL A 91 -6.01 -13.96 -12.31
CA VAL A 91 -6.94 -12.97 -12.83
C VAL A 91 -6.32 -12.28 -14.03
N ALA A 92 -7.15 -11.92 -15.01
CA ALA A 92 -6.68 -11.15 -16.15
C ALA A 92 -6.15 -9.78 -15.69
N THR A 93 -4.99 -9.36 -16.20
CA THR A 93 -4.34 -8.08 -15.84
C THR A 93 -5.27 -6.88 -15.97
N LYS A 94 -6.13 -6.87 -17.00
CA LYS A 94 -7.14 -5.81 -17.22
C LYS A 94 -8.10 -5.63 -16.04
N ASN A 95 -8.32 -6.66 -15.23
CA ASN A 95 -9.23 -6.63 -14.10
C ASN A 95 -8.53 -6.26 -12.78
N LEU A 96 -7.19 -6.31 -12.70
CA LEU A 96 -6.45 -6.04 -11.45
C LEU A 96 -6.85 -4.72 -10.76
N PRO A 97 -7.09 -3.59 -11.47
CA PRO A 97 -7.56 -2.37 -10.82
C PRO A 97 -8.85 -2.56 -10.00
N ASN A 98 -9.80 -3.33 -10.52
CA ASN A 98 -11.07 -3.63 -9.85
C ASN A 98 -10.83 -4.48 -8.60
N TYR A 99 -9.99 -5.51 -8.71
CA TYR A 99 -9.64 -6.37 -7.57
C TYR A 99 -8.95 -5.59 -6.45
N LEU A 100 -8.02 -4.69 -6.79
CA LEU A 100 -7.39 -3.80 -5.80
C LEU A 100 -8.42 -2.90 -5.11
N GLY A 101 -9.39 -2.37 -5.87
CA GLY A 101 -10.49 -1.58 -5.32
C GLY A 101 -11.39 -2.37 -4.38
N TRP A 102 -11.84 -3.56 -4.80
CA TRP A 102 -12.65 -4.45 -3.99
C TRP A 102 -11.95 -4.89 -2.72
N HIS A 103 -10.66 -5.24 -2.80
CA HIS A 103 -9.88 -5.57 -1.61
C HIS A 103 -9.84 -4.41 -0.62
N ARG A 104 -9.51 -3.18 -1.06
CA ARG A 104 -9.50 -2.00 -0.18
C ARG A 104 -10.83 -1.79 0.53
N TYR A 105 -11.93 -1.97 -0.19
CA TYR A 105 -13.27 -1.80 0.35
C TYR A 105 -13.65 -2.90 1.36
N LEU A 106 -13.22 -4.14 1.12
CA LEU A 106 -13.48 -5.29 1.99
C LEU A 106 -12.52 -5.41 3.19
N ASP A 107 -11.35 -4.77 3.12
CA ASP A 107 -10.29 -4.83 4.15
C ASP A 107 -10.54 -3.88 5.35
N VAL A 108 -11.74 -3.32 5.49
CA VAL A 108 -12.11 -2.42 6.58
C VAL A 108 -12.70 -3.21 7.76
N PRO A 109 -12.00 -3.34 8.91
CA PRO A 109 -12.43 -4.24 9.99
C PRO A 109 -13.69 -3.77 10.72
N LYS A 110 -13.88 -2.45 10.85
CA LYS A 110 -14.97 -1.85 11.62
C LYS A 110 -16.21 -1.52 10.80
N ASN A 111 -16.13 -1.61 9.47
CA ASN A 111 -17.19 -1.16 8.58
C ASN A 111 -17.30 -2.08 7.36
N ARG A 112 -17.22 -3.40 7.59
CA ARG A 112 -17.39 -4.36 6.51
C ARG A 112 -18.79 -4.15 5.92
N PRO A 113 -18.89 -3.81 4.64
CA PRO A 113 -20.16 -3.54 4.01
C PRO A 113 -20.96 -4.84 3.93
N THR A 114 -22.28 -4.73 4.09
CA THR A 114 -23.16 -5.86 3.78
C THR A 114 -22.99 -6.22 2.30
N PRO A 115 -23.20 -7.49 1.90
CA PRO A 115 -23.13 -7.88 0.49
C PRO A 115 -23.97 -6.98 -0.41
N ARG A 116 -25.15 -6.54 0.08
CA ARG A 116 -26.01 -5.58 -0.62
C ARG A 116 -25.34 -4.22 -0.84
N LYS A 117 -24.76 -3.61 0.21
CA LYS A 117 -24.05 -2.33 0.09
C LYS A 117 -22.84 -2.42 -0.84
N PHE A 118 -22.13 -3.55 -0.81
CA PHE A 118 -21.03 -3.80 -1.74
C PHE A 118 -21.50 -3.87 -3.19
N LEU A 119 -22.58 -4.62 -3.46
CA LEU A 119 -23.16 -4.75 -4.80
C LEU A 119 -23.68 -3.41 -5.32
N THR A 120 -24.42 -2.65 -4.50
CA THR A 120 -24.92 -1.32 -4.88
C THR A 120 -23.77 -0.38 -5.25
N GLY A 121 -22.74 -0.28 -4.41
CA GLY A 121 -21.58 0.56 -4.72
C GLY A 121 -20.74 0.07 -5.90
N ALA A 122 -20.79 -1.22 -6.24
CA ALA A 122 -20.13 -1.76 -7.43
C ALA A 122 -20.91 -1.52 -8.73
N LEU A 123 -22.24 -1.35 -8.65
CA LEU A 123 -23.11 -1.03 -9.78
C LEU A 123 -23.14 0.48 -10.08
N GLY A 124 -22.66 1.33 -9.17
CA GLY A 124 -22.58 2.77 -9.35
C GLY A 124 -23.81 3.54 -8.85
N ASP A 125 -24.67 2.89 -8.07
CA ASP A 125 -25.86 3.46 -7.42
C ASP A 125 -25.55 4.05 -6.03
#